data_AF-A0A3D4YEI1-F1
#
_entry.id   AF-A0A3D4YEI1-F1
#
_cell.length_a   1.000
_cell.length_b   1.000
_cell.length_c   1.000
_cell.angle_alpha   90.00
_cell.angle_beta   90.00
_cell.angle_gamma   90.00
#
_symmetry.space_group_name_H-M   'P 1'
#
loop_
_entity.id
_entity.type
_entity.pdbx_description
1 polymer ?
#
loop_
_entity_poly.entity_id
_entity_poly.type
_entity_poly.pdbx_seq_one_letter_code
_entity_poly.pdbx_strand_id
1 'polypeptide(L)'
;SQDVGSDPCKLAFVFGKNEELQKKLLGLNGLDFFKGLDQLKRDHKNDLFIQIDDVLPNDLREIEIKPQNSIEEDIYNKATFVIGFVSYQTPGDHRFSVQKGADQITLNFGPTAVDVIVPEQK
;
A
#
# COMPACT_ATOMS: atom_id res chain seq x y z
N SER A 1 30.17 -5.95 10.90
CA SER A 1 29.17 -6.13 9.85
C SER A 1 27.87 -5.63 10.43
N GLN A 2 27.35 -4.49 9.98
CA GLN A 2 26.00 -4.08 10.37
C GLN A 2 25.05 -4.98 9.60
N ASP A 3 24.32 -5.85 10.29
CA ASP A 3 23.18 -6.58 9.75
C ASP A 3 22.23 -5.53 9.17
N VAL A 4 22.26 -5.37 7.85
CA VAL A 4 21.22 -4.64 7.12
C VAL A 4 20.02 -5.56 7.20
N GLY A 5 19.12 -5.27 8.13
CA GLY A 5 18.07 -6.19 8.62
C GLY A 5 17.47 -7.07 7.53
N SER A 6 17.67 -8.39 7.69
CA SER A 6 17.19 -9.44 6.79
C SER A 6 15.68 -9.70 6.90
N ASP A 7 14.97 -8.92 7.72
CA ASP A 7 13.58 -9.15 8.04
C ASP A 7 12.68 -8.66 6.90
N PRO A 8 11.71 -9.48 6.45
CA PRO A 8 10.73 -9.05 5.47
C PRO A 8 9.91 -7.87 6.01
N CYS A 9 9.61 -6.91 5.13
CA CYS A 9 8.67 -5.84 5.41
C CYS A 9 7.34 -6.11 4.69
N LYS A 10 6.23 -5.69 5.30
CA LYS A 10 4.91 -5.77 4.68
C LYS A 10 4.68 -4.54 3.82
N LEU A 11 4.29 -4.76 2.57
CA LEU A 11 3.77 -3.77 1.66
C LEU A 11 2.26 -3.97 1.56
N ALA A 12 1.48 -2.92 1.80
CA ALA A 12 0.03 -2.96 1.64
C ALA A 12 -0.39 -1.96 0.57
N PHE A 13 -1.23 -2.39 -0.36
CA PHE A 13 -1.96 -1.53 -1.28
C PHE A 13 -3.42 -1.44 -0.86
N VAL A 14 -3.88 -0.22 -0.57
CA VAL A 14 -5.23 0.07 -0.08
C VAL A 14 -6.01 0.81 -1.16
N PHE A 15 -6.98 0.13 -1.76
CA PHE A 15 -7.93 0.65 -2.72
C PHE A 15 -9.20 1.07 -1.99
N GLY A 16 -9.72 2.25 -2.28
CA GLY A 16 -10.98 2.68 -1.67
C GLY A 16 -11.81 3.66 -2.48
N LYS A 17 -13.10 3.72 -2.13
CA LYS A 17 -14.13 4.49 -2.84
C LYS A 17 -14.63 5.74 -2.08
N ASN A 18 -14.23 5.90 -0.82
CA ASN A 18 -14.79 6.91 0.09
C ASN A 18 -13.74 7.95 0.51
N GLU A 19 -14.03 9.23 0.25
CA GLU A 19 -13.12 10.35 0.56
C GLU A 19 -12.85 10.56 2.06
N GLU A 20 -13.82 10.28 2.94
CA GLU A 20 -13.62 10.37 4.40
C GLU A 20 -12.64 9.30 4.87
N LEU A 21 -12.75 8.09 4.31
CA LEU A 21 -11.78 7.02 4.55
C LEU A 21 -10.40 7.38 4.01
N GLN A 22 -10.32 7.99 2.82
CA GLN A 22 -9.07 8.48 2.27
C GLN A 22 -8.39 9.45 3.24
N LYS A 23 -9.11 10.46 3.75
CA LYS A 23 -8.58 11.44 4.71
C LYS A 23 -8.10 10.77 6.00
N LYS A 24 -8.86 9.81 6.52
CA LYS A 24 -8.49 9.02 7.71
C LYS A 24 -7.18 8.26 7.48
N LEU A 25 -7.05 7.57 6.34
CA LEU A 25 -5.86 6.80 5.98
C LEU A 25 -4.64 7.70 5.72
N LEU A 26 -4.84 8.87 5.12
CA LEU A 26 -3.81 9.90 4.98
C LEU A 26 -3.40 10.56 6.32
N GLY A 27 -4.11 10.28 7.41
CA GLY A 27 -3.68 10.64 8.77
C GLY A 27 -2.80 9.59 9.45
N LEU A 28 -2.67 8.38 8.89
CA LEU A 28 -1.94 7.28 9.50
C LEU A 28 -0.51 7.16 8.93
N ASN A 29 0.44 6.79 9.79
CA ASN A 29 1.72 6.23 9.36
C ASN A 29 1.60 4.70 9.15
N GLY A 30 2.64 4.06 8.63
CA GLY A 30 2.66 2.61 8.39
C GLY A 30 2.40 1.79 9.65
N LEU A 31 3.03 2.14 10.79
CA LEU A 31 2.88 1.41 12.05
C LEU A 31 1.43 1.40 12.54
N ASP A 32 0.78 2.57 12.57
CA ASP A 32 -0.60 2.72 13.04
C ASP A 32 -1.59 2.03 12.10
N PHE A 33 -1.33 2.08 10.78
CA PHE A 33 -2.11 1.33 9.79
C PHE A 33 -2.05 -0.18 10.05
N PHE A 34 -0.84 -0.77 10.18
CA PHE A 34 -0.71 -2.22 10.36
C PHE A 34 -1.24 -2.69 11.72
N LYS A 35 -1.18 -1.86 12.78
CA LYS A 35 -1.83 -2.16 14.07
C LYS A 35 -3.35 -2.21 13.97
N GLY A 36 -3.95 -1.32 13.17
CA GLY A 36 -5.41 -1.21 13.01
C GLY A 36 -6.00 -2.04 11.86
N LEU A 37 -5.18 -2.77 11.11
CA LEU A 37 -5.53 -3.40 9.84
C LEU A 37 -6.76 -4.31 9.93
N ASP A 38 -6.80 -5.20 10.92
CA ASP A 38 -7.89 -6.17 11.05
C ASP A 38 -9.24 -5.50 11.36
N GLN A 39 -9.20 -4.45 12.19
CA GLN A 39 -10.38 -3.65 12.49
C GLN A 39 -10.83 -2.87 11.26
N LEU A 40 -9.89 -2.26 10.53
CA LEU A 40 -10.16 -1.52 9.29
C LEU A 40 -10.82 -2.40 8.23
N LYS A 41 -10.27 -3.61 8.00
CA LYS A 41 -10.85 -4.60 7.05
C LYS A 41 -12.25 -5.00 7.45
N ARG A 42 -12.51 -5.19 8.74
CA ARG A 42 -13.82 -5.61 9.27
C ARG A 42 -14.87 -4.53 9.10
N ASP A 43 -14.54 -3.29 9.47
CA ASP A 43 -15.49 -2.17 9.50
C ASP A 43 -15.80 -1.62 8.10
N HIS A 44 -14.87 -1.78 7.16
CA HIS A 44 -14.95 -1.18 5.83
C HIS A 44 -14.84 -2.20 4.68
N LYS A 45 -15.24 -3.46 4.92
CA LYS A 45 -15.13 -4.56 3.95
C LYS A 45 -15.79 -4.31 2.57
N ASN A 46 -16.74 -3.39 2.50
CA ASN A 46 -17.45 -3.04 1.26
C ASN A 46 -16.87 -1.79 0.56
N ASP A 47 -15.99 -1.08 1.25
CA ASP A 47 -15.42 0.21 0.81
C ASP A 47 -13.91 0.15 0.59
N LEU A 48 -13.24 -0.86 1.16
CA LEU A 48 -11.79 -1.06 1.09
C LEU A 48 -11.44 -2.45 0.58
N PHE A 49 -10.51 -2.47 -0.38
CA PHE A 49 -9.79 -3.66 -0.79
C PHE A 49 -8.32 -3.46 -0.44
N ILE A 50 -7.74 -4.42 0.28
CA ILE A 50 -6.36 -4.32 0.77
C ILE A 50 -5.59 -5.59 0.41
N GLN A 51 -4.64 -5.44 -0.51
CA GLN A 51 -3.65 -6.48 -0.81
C GLN A 51 -2.40 -6.25 0.03
N ILE A 52 -1.82 -7.32 0.57
CA ILE A 52 -0.60 -7.27 1.38
C ILE A 52 0.38 -8.30 0.86
N ASP A 53 1.61 -7.86 0.67
CA ASP A 53 2.71 -8.64 0.17
C ASP A 53 3.92 -8.50 1.11
N ASP A 54 4.63 -9.60 1.35
CA ASP A 54 5.90 -9.57 2.08
C ASP A 54 7.03 -9.28 1.09
N VAL A 55 7.79 -8.22 1.33
CA VAL A 55 8.88 -7.75 0.47
C VAL A 55 10.20 -7.89 1.23
N LEU A 56 11.17 -8.54 0.58
CA LEU A 56 12.51 -8.74 1.14
C LEU A 56 13.43 -7.56 0.79
N PRO A 57 14.48 -7.30 1.60
CA PRO A 57 15.52 -6.35 1.22
C PRO A 57 16.14 -6.71 -0.14
N ASN A 58 16.28 -5.73 -1.03
CA ASN A 58 16.79 -5.89 -2.40
C ASN A 58 15.93 -6.77 -3.32
N ASP A 59 14.68 -7.06 -2.96
CA ASP A 59 13.74 -7.78 -3.81
C ASP A 59 13.44 -6.98 -5.09
N LEU A 60 13.50 -7.67 -6.22
CA LEU A 60 13.26 -7.14 -7.56
C LEU A 60 12.23 -8.04 -8.22
N ARG A 61 10.95 -7.70 -8.06
CA ARG A 61 9.82 -8.46 -8.59
C ARG A 61 8.67 -7.56 -9.00
N GLU A 62 7.81 -8.10 -9.86
CA GLU A 62 6.51 -7.52 -10.15
C GLU A 62 5.48 -8.08 -9.16
N ILE A 63 4.63 -7.19 -8.64
CA ILE A 63 3.49 -7.55 -7.79
C ILE A 63 2.24 -7.20 -8.58
N GLU A 64 1.45 -8.22 -8.91
CA GLU A 64 0.17 -8.04 -9.57
C GLU A 64 -0.94 -7.90 -8.53
N ILE A 65 -1.80 -6.90 -8.70
CA ILE A 65 -2.94 -6.70 -7.81
C ILE A 65 -4.09 -7.58 -8.27
N LYS A 66 -4.55 -8.48 -7.39
CA LYS A 66 -5.58 -9.48 -7.71
C LYS A 66 -6.70 -9.47 -6.67
N PRO A 67 -7.84 -8.84 -6.99
CA PRO A 67 -9.07 -9.03 -6.21
C PRO A 67 -9.46 -10.52 -6.15
N GLN A 68 -9.89 -10.99 -4.98
CA GLN A 68 -10.16 -12.42 -4.74
C GLN A 68 -11.66 -12.76 -4.79
N ASN A 69 -12.53 -11.76 -4.79
CA ASN A 69 -13.97 -11.92 -4.82
C ASN A 69 -14.66 -10.71 -5.49
N SER A 70 -15.96 -10.83 -5.74
CA SER A 70 -16.75 -9.81 -6.45
C SER A 70 -16.84 -8.47 -5.71
N ILE A 71 -16.75 -8.46 -4.37
CA ILE A 71 -16.76 -7.21 -3.58
C ILE A 71 -15.43 -6.48 -3.79
N GLU A 72 -14.31 -7.19 -3.67
CA GLU A 72 -12.97 -6.63 -3.90
C GLU A 72 -12.80 -6.16 -5.35
N GLU A 73 -13.33 -6.90 -6.32
CA GLU A 73 -13.29 -6.54 -7.74
C GLU A 73 -14.10 -5.25 -8.00
N ASP A 74 -15.28 -5.10 -7.39
CA ASP A 74 -16.06 -3.86 -7.48
C ASP A 74 -15.30 -2.67 -6.86
N ILE A 75 -14.64 -2.88 -5.71
CA ILE A 75 -13.85 -1.83 -5.06
C ILE A 75 -12.64 -1.45 -5.92
N TYR A 76 -11.90 -2.43 -6.43
CA TYR A 76 -10.72 -2.23 -7.28
C TYR A 76 -11.07 -1.41 -8.53
N ASN A 77 -12.12 -1.80 -9.26
CA ASN A 77 -12.54 -1.16 -10.51
C ASN A 77 -13.11 0.25 -10.32
N LYS A 78 -13.68 0.54 -9.15
CA LYS A 78 -14.29 1.85 -8.84
C LYS A 78 -13.46 2.67 -7.86
N ALA A 79 -12.24 2.24 -7.55
CA ALA A 79 -11.38 2.90 -6.58
C ALA A 79 -11.16 4.36 -6.98
N THR A 80 -11.47 5.25 -6.03
CA THR A 80 -11.24 6.69 -6.18
C THR A 80 -9.84 7.09 -5.73
N PHE A 81 -9.21 6.26 -4.90
CA PHE A 81 -7.85 6.44 -4.41
C PHE A 81 -7.15 5.10 -4.22
N VAL A 82 -5.83 5.14 -4.27
CA VAL A 82 -4.94 4.04 -3.90
C VAL A 82 -3.82 4.59 -3.02
N ILE A 83 -3.68 4.03 -1.82
CA ILE A 83 -2.65 4.40 -0.85
C ILE A 83 -1.81 3.17 -0.54
N GLY A 84 -0.50 3.31 -0.60
CA GLY A 84 0.44 2.29 -0.17
C GLY A 84 0.94 2.53 1.25
N PHE A 85 1.11 1.45 2.02
CA PHE A 85 1.75 1.47 3.34
C PHE A 85 2.86 0.44 3.41
N VAL A 86 3.96 0.78 4.08
CA VAL A 86 5.11 -0.11 4.29
C VAL A 86 5.39 -0.25 5.78
N SER A 87 5.67 -1.46 6.23
CA SER A 87 5.92 -1.75 7.65
C SER A 87 7.39 -1.58 8.05
N TYR A 88 8.06 -0.51 7.57
CA TYR A 88 9.44 -0.24 7.96
C TYR A 88 9.57 -0.05 9.47
N GLN A 89 10.68 -0.57 10.01
CA GLN A 89 11.07 -0.35 11.40
C GLN A 89 11.80 0.99 11.59
N THR A 90 12.24 1.64 10.51
CA THR A 90 12.91 2.95 10.56
C THR A 90 11.90 4.09 10.80
N PRO A 91 12.31 5.26 11.29
CA PRO A 91 11.45 6.44 11.33
C PRO A 91 11.20 6.99 9.92
N GLY A 92 9.97 7.41 9.61
CA GLY A 92 9.64 8.01 8.31
C GLY A 92 8.16 7.90 7.93
N ASP A 93 7.80 8.58 6.85
CA ASP A 93 6.48 8.46 6.23
C ASP A 93 6.48 7.21 5.34
N HIS A 94 6.14 6.08 5.94
CA HIS A 94 6.06 4.78 5.25
C HIS A 94 4.75 4.62 4.49
N ARG A 95 4.30 5.70 3.88
CA ARG A 95 3.06 5.79 3.13
C ARG A 95 3.32 6.54 1.85
N PHE A 96 2.75 6.03 0.76
CA PHE A 96 2.78 6.69 -0.53
C PHE A 96 1.39 6.71 -1.16
N SER A 97 1.17 7.64 -2.08
CA SER A 97 -0.05 7.66 -2.89
C SER A 97 0.28 7.22 -4.30
N VAL A 98 -0.59 6.40 -4.87
CA VAL A 98 -0.48 6.03 -6.29
C VAL A 98 -1.30 7.03 -7.09
N GLN A 99 -0.71 7.55 -8.15
CA GLN A 99 -1.39 8.51 -9.01
C GLN A 99 -2.64 7.87 -9.63
N LYS A 100 -3.74 8.64 -9.68
CA LYS A 100 -4.98 8.18 -10.32
C LYS A 100 -4.73 7.84 -11.79
N GLY A 101 -5.14 6.66 -12.21
CA GLY A 101 -4.98 6.17 -13.59
C GLY A 101 -3.60 5.60 -13.90
N ALA A 102 -2.74 5.39 -12.91
CA ALA A 102 -1.52 4.62 -13.09
C ALA A 102 -1.86 3.12 -13.09
N ASP A 103 -1.66 2.44 -14.22
CA ASP A 103 -1.82 0.99 -14.35
C ASP A 103 -0.58 0.21 -13.87
N GLN A 104 0.56 0.90 -13.82
CA GLN A 104 1.83 0.36 -13.34
C GLN A 104 2.60 1.46 -12.59
N ILE A 105 3.28 1.08 -11.52
CA ILE A 105 4.25 1.93 -10.82
C ILE A 105 5.47 1.10 -10.44
N THR A 106 6.61 1.76 -10.34
CA THR A 106 7.82 1.19 -9.73
C THR A 106 8.00 1.79 -8.35
N LEU A 107 8.23 0.93 -7.36
CA LEU A 107 8.49 1.34 -5.99
C LEU A 107 9.97 1.12 -5.67
N ASN A 108 10.65 2.20 -5.32
CA ASN A 108 12.02 2.13 -4.81
C ASN A 108 12.03 2.32 -3.30
N PHE A 109 12.48 1.29 -2.60
CA PHE A 109 12.47 1.19 -1.15
C PHE A 109 13.76 1.83 -0.59
N GLY A 110 13.68 3.11 -0.21
CA GLY A 110 14.77 3.86 0.42
C GLY A 110 14.83 3.65 1.94
N PRO A 111 15.88 4.13 2.64
CA PRO A 111 16.04 3.91 4.08
C PRO A 111 14.98 4.60 4.95
N THR A 112 14.35 5.65 4.45
CA THR A 112 13.40 6.50 5.20
C THR A 112 12.08 6.75 4.49
N ALA A 113 11.97 6.40 3.21
CA ALA A 113 10.80 6.66 2.38
C ALA A 113 10.76 5.70 1.18
N VAL A 114 9.58 5.59 0.57
CA VAL A 114 9.36 4.84 -0.68
C VAL A 114 9.20 5.86 -1.80
N ASP A 115 10.06 5.79 -2.79
CA ASP A 115 9.94 6.60 -4.00
C ASP A 115 9.03 5.89 -5.01
N VAL A 116 7.99 6.59 -5.45
CA VAL A 116 7.04 6.09 -6.45
C VAL A 116 7.40 6.68 -7.80
N ILE A 117 7.73 5.82 -8.75
CA ILE A 117 8.00 6.19 -10.14
C ILE A 117 6.83 5.71 -10.98
N VAL A 118 6.10 6.66 -11.58
CA VAL A 118 5.04 6.37 -12.55
C VAL A 118 5.67 6.41 -13.95
N PRO A 119 5.56 5.34 -14.77
CA PRO A 119 6.04 5.38 -16.14
C PRO A 119 5.30 6.47 -16.92
N GLU A 120 6.03 7.23 -17.74
CA GLU A 120 5.43 8.26 -18.60
C GLU A 120 4.38 7.61 -19.51
N GLN A 121 3.14 8.09 -19.44
CA GLN A 121 2.10 7.68 -20.38
C GLN A 121 2.49 8.21 -21.77
N LYS A 122 2.81 7.28 -22.68
CA LYS A 122 3.12 7.57 -24.09
C LYS A 122 1.87 7.93 -24.89
#